data_AF-A0A2I0I1N2-F1
#
_entry.id   AF-A0A2I0I1N2-F1
#
_cell.length_a   1.000
_cell.length_b   1.000
_cell.length_c   1.000
_cell.angle_alpha   90.00
_cell.angle_beta   90.00
_cell.angle_gamma   90.00
#
_symmetry.space_group_name_H-M   'P 1'
#
loop_
_entity.id
_entity.type
_entity.pdbx_description
1 polymer ?
#
loop_
_entity_poly.entity_id
_entity_poly.type
_entity_poly.pdbx_seq_one_letter_code
_entity_poly.pdbx_strand_id
1 'polypeptide(L)'
;MDSQVMVALALSLVGGLSTSVGALFVILYEAPNLKMLGLLQGFAAGLMLSISFLDLAHNAMNSIGFLKGNLWFFAGVIFFALVVNFIPEPSMSPSSDAKEKKKSGDHGGKDMIKKHRRQVLFSGIITAI
;
A
#
# COMPACT_ATOMS: atom_id res chain seq x y z
N MET A 1 29.14 23.23 -0.01
CA MET A 1 27.99 22.32 0.00
C MET A 1 26.86 23.06 0.68
N ASP A 2 25.75 23.27 -0.01
CA ASP A 2 24.61 24.00 0.53
C ASP A 2 23.99 23.27 1.72
N SER A 3 23.65 24.02 2.77
CA SER A 3 23.15 23.47 4.05
C SER A 3 21.94 22.55 3.84
N GLN A 4 21.06 22.91 2.91
CA GLN A 4 19.89 22.11 2.51
C GLN A 4 20.26 20.70 2.04
N VAL A 5 21.38 20.53 1.32
CA VAL A 5 21.84 19.23 0.81
C VAL A 5 22.33 18.34 1.94
N MET A 6 23.06 18.90 2.92
CA MET A 6 23.48 18.14 4.11
C MET A 6 22.27 17.74 4.96
N VAL A 7 21.29 18.62 5.15
CA VAL A 7 20.06 18.31 5.90
C VAL A 7 19.24 17.23 5.20
N ALA A 8 19.02 17.33 3.88
CA ALA A 8 18.30 16.32 3.11
C ALA A 8 18.99 14.94 3.13
N LEU A 9 20.33 14.92 3.02
CA LEU A 9 21.11 13.68 3.10
C LEU A 9 21.05 13.07 4.50
N ALA A 10 21.17 13.88 5.57
CA ALA A 10 21.03 13.41 6.94
C ALA A 10 19.63 12.83 7.24
N LEU A 11 18.56 13.50 6.79
CA LEU A 11 17.19 13.01 6.94
C LEU A 11 16.97 11.70 6.18
N SER A 12 17.47 11.59 4.94
CA SER A 12 17.43 10.37 4.14
C SER A 12 18.18 9.21 4.81
N LEU A 13 19.36 9.48 5.38
CA LEU A 13 20.17 8.50 6.08
C LEU A 13 19.51 8.02 7.38
N VAL A 14 18.86 8.91 8.14
CA VAL A 14 18.05 8.54 9.31
C VAL A 14 16.84 7.68 8.91
N GLY A 15 16.15 8.01 7.82
CA GLY A 15 15.05 7.19 7.29
C GLY A 15 15.50 5.80 6.83
N GLY A 16 16.65 5.72 6.15
CA GLY A 16 17.30 4.46 5.76
C GLY A 16 17.67 3.61 6.97
N LEU A 17 18.34 4.19 7.97
CA LEU A 17 18.69 3.50 9.21
C LEU A 17 17.45 3.01 9.98
N SER A 18 16.39 3.82 10.08
CA SER A 18 15.13 3.41 10.70
C SER A 18 14.54 2.16 10.03
N THR A 19 14.53 2.14 8.69
CA THR A 19 14.10 0.98 7.90
C THR A 19 15.01 -0.24 8.12
N SER A 20 16.33 -0.03 8.18
CA SER A 20 17.30 -1.10 8.45
C SER A 20 17.17 -1.70 9.86
N VAL A 21 16.88 -0.89 10.87
CA VAL A 21 16.61 -1.36 12.24
C VAL A 21 15.32 -2.16 12.30
N GLY A 22 14.26 -1.72 11.61
CA GLY A 22 13.02 -2.49 11.47
C GLY A 22 13.23 -3.85 10.80
N ALA A 23 14.02 -3.89 9.72
CA ALA A 23 14.37 -5.14 9.05
C ALA A 23 15.21 -6.07 9.95
N LEU A 24 16.19 -5.53 10.67
CA LEU A 24 17.02 -6.30 11.62
C LEU A 24 16.18 -6.89 12.75
N PHE A 25 15.18 -6.16 13.26
CA PHE A 25 14.25 -6.67 14.28
C PHE A 25 13.43 -7.86 13.77
N VAL A 26 12.98 -7.83 12.51
CA VAL A 26 12.25 -8.94 11.86
C VAL A 26 13.15 -10.15 11.54
N ILE A 27 14.48 -9.98 11.55
CA ILE A 27 15.46 -11.08 11.40
C ILE A 27 15.81 -11.70 12.77
N LEU A 28 15.83 -10.91 13.84
CA LEU A 28 16.19 -11.35 15.20
C LEU A 28 15.01 -11.92 16.01
N TYR A 29 13.78 -11.55 15.68
CA TYR A 29 12.55 -12.01 16.34
C TYR A 29 11.62 -12.73 15.36
N GLU A 30 10.73 -13.58 15.88
CA GLU A 30 9.73 -14.29 15.06
C GLU A 30 8.80 -13.31 14.34
N ALA A 31 8.43 -13.64 13.10
CA ALA A 31 7.72 -12.73 12.20
C ALA A 31 6.38 -12.24 12.79
N PRO A 32 6.09 -10.93 12.73
CA PRO A 32 4.89 -10.37 13.34
C PRO A 32 3.61 -10.94 12.71
N ASN A 33 2.64 -11.28 13.56
CA ASN A 33 1.36 -11.85 13.12
C ASN A 33 0.68 -10.96 12.06
N LEU A 34 0.04 -11.58 11.06
CA LEU A 34 -0.61 -10.88 9.94
C LEU A 34 -1.56 -9.74 10.38
N LYS A 35 -2.21 -9.85 11.55
CA LYS A 35 -3.04 -8.76 12.11
C LYS A 35 -2.23 -7.53 12.52
N MET A 36 -1.06 -7.74 13.14
CA MET A 36 -0.12 -6.66 13.49
C MET A 36 0.53 -6.08 12.24
N LEU A 37 0.93 -6.91 11.29
CA LEU A 37 1.53 -6.46 10.03
C LEU A 37 0.53 -5.60 9.23
N GLY A 38 -0.73 -6.01 9.13
CA GLY A 38 -1.79 -5.22 8.49
C GLY A 38 -2.08 -3.90 9.21
N LEU A 39 -2.05 -3.88 10.54
CA LEU A 39 -2.20 -2.64 11.33
C LEU A 39 -1.04 -1.67 11.10
N LEU A 40 0.20 -2.17 11.11
CA LEU A 40 1.41 -1.38 10.85
C LEU A 40 1.43 -0.84 9.41
N GLN A 41 1.06 -1.65 8.43
CA GLN A 41 0.95 -1.25 7.03
C GLN A 41 -0.16 -0.20 6.82
N GLY A 42 -1.31 -0.36 7.49
CA GLY A 42 -2.39 0.63 7.47
C GLY A 42 -1.98 1.96 8.10
N PHE A 43 -1.25 1.92 9.22
CA PHE A 43 -0.68 3.12 9.86
C PHE A 43 0.34 3.83 8.97
N ALA A 44 1.27 3.08 8.35
CA ALA A 44 2.24 3.64 7.41
C ALA A 44 1.58 4.26 6.17
N ALA A 45 0.56 3.60 5.61
CA ALA A 45 -0.24 4.14 4.51
C ALA A 45 -1.00 5.42 4.92
N GLY A 46 -1.57 5.45 6.12
CA GLY A 46 -2.24 6.62 6.68
C GLY A 46 -1.31 7.82 6.85
N LEU A 47 -0.09 7.61 7.36
CA LEU A 47 0.94 8.67 7.46
C LEU A 47 1.37 9.17 6.08
N MET A 48 1.65 8.26 5.14
CA MET A 48 2.00 8.60 3.75
C MET A 48 0.92 9.45 3.07
N LEU A 49 -0.36 9.07 3.22
CA LEU A 49 -1.49 9.82 2.68
C LEU A 49 -1.63 11.19 3.35
N SER A 50 -1.51 11.25 4.68
CA SER A 50 -1.58 12.50 5.45
C SER A 50 -0.54 13.52 4.98
N ILE A 51 0.73 13.11 4.87
CA ILE A 51 1.82 13.96 4.37
C ILE A 51 1.58 14.35 2.91
N SER A 52 1.16 13.40 2.06
CA SER A 52 0.91 13.67 0.63
C SER A 52 -0.20 14.70 0.38
N PHE A 53 -1.27 14.67 1.17
CA PHE A 53 -2.41 15.58 0.98
C PHE A 53 -2.31 16.88 1.78
N LEU A 54 -1.80 16.87 3.02
CA LEU A 54 -1.76 18.06 3.87
C LEU A 54 -0.52 18.94 3.63
N ASP A 55 0.61 18.35 3.27
CA ASP A 55 1.85 19.08 2.95
C ASP A 55 2.02 19.20 1.43
N LEU A 56 2.33 18.11 0.73
CA LEU A 56 2.74 18.15 -0.68
C LEU A 56 1.66 18.74 -1.60
N ALA A 57 0.41 18.24 -1.52
CA ALA A 57 -0.66 18.73 -2.39
C ALA A 57 -1.04 20.19 -2.06
N HIS A 58 -1.05 20.59 -0.79
CA HIS A 58 -1.33 21.96 -0.39
C HIS A 58 -0.24 22.94 -0.87
N ASN A 59 1.03 22.58 -0.66
CA ASN A 59 2.18 23.35 -1.10
C ASN A 59 2.25 23.44 -2.65
N ALA A 60 1.95 22.36 -3.37
CA ALA A 60 1.86 22.37 -4.84
C ALA A 60 0.75 23.28 -5.38
N MET A 61 -0.44 23.29 -4.75
CA MET A 61 -1.52 24.22 -5.10
C MET A 61 -1.13 25.68 -4.84
N ASN A 62 -0.45 25.96 -3.73
CA ASN A 62 0.01 27.29 -3.36
C ASN A 62 1.14 27.81 -4.27
N SER A 63 2.07 26.94 -4.66
CA SER A 63 3.25 27.30 -5.45
C SER A 63 2.97 27.44 -6.96
N ILE A 64 2.14 26.56 -7.53
CA ILE A 64 1.95 26.45 -9.00
C ILE A 64 0.53 26.89 -9.43
N GLY A 65 -0.40 27.07 -8.48
CA GLY A 65 -1.80 27.37 -8.71
C GLY A 65 -2.64 26.13 -9.03
N PHE A 66 -3.89 26.14 -8.54
CA PHE A 66 -4.82 25.00 -8.55
C PHE A 66 -4.90 24.24 -9.90
N LEU A 67 -5.01 24.96 -11.02
CA LEU A 67 -5.19 24.36 -12.34
C LEU A 67 -3.94 23.62 -12.84
N LYS A 68 -2.75 24.18 -12.64
CA LYS A 68 -1.48 23.52 -13.00
C LYS A 68 -1.12 22.40 -12.04
N GLY A 69 -1.39 22.59 -10.74
CA GLY A 69 -1.22 21.55 -9.72
C GLY A 69 -2.04 20.29 -10.02
N ASN A 70 -3.34 20.46 -10.35
CA ASN A 70 -4.20 19.35 -10.77
C ASN A 70 -3.65 18.65 -12.03
N LEU A 71 -3.25 19.41 -13.06
CA LEU A 71 -2.75 18.81 -14.31
C LEU A 71 -1.48 17.96 -14.08
N TRP A 72 -0.55 18.44 -13.25
CA TRP A 72 0.64 17.66 -12.85
C TRP A 72 0.30 16.47 -11.94
N PHE A 73 -0.68 16.61 -11.04
CA PHE A 73 -1.15 15.50 -10.21
C PHE A 73 -1.74 14.36 -11.05
N PHE A 74 -2.64 14.67 -11.99
CA PHE A 74 -3.21 13.67 -12.90
C PHE A 74 -2.13 13.06 -13.81
N ALA A 75 -1.17 13.85 -14.31
CA ALA A 75 -0.04 13.32 -15.08
C ALA A 75 0.81 12.35 -14.25
N GLY A 76 1.07 12.66 -12.97
CA GLY A 76 1.77 11.79 -12.04
C GLY A 76 1.02 10.48 -11.75
N VAL A 77 -0.30 10.54 -11.55
CA VAL A 77 -1.15 9.34 -11.36
C VAL A 77 -1.16 8.45 -12.61
N ILE A 78 -1.27 9.04 -13.81
CA ILE A 78 -1.21 8.30 -15.09
C ILE A 78 0.17 7.66 -15.27
N PHE A 79 1.26 8.39 -14.99
CA PHE A 79 2.62 7.87 -15.05
C PHE A 79 2.81 6.70 -14.07
N PHE A 80 2.36 6.83 -12.83
CA PHE A 80 2.41 5.75 -11.84
C PHE A 80 1.62 4.50 -12.29
N ALA A 81 0.41 4.69 -12.84
CA ALA A 81 -0.39 3.59 -13.38
C ALA A 81 0.30 2.88 -14.58
N LEU A 82 1.03 3.61 -15.41
CA LEU A 82 1.85 3.03 -16.48
C LEU A 82 3.05 2.25 -15.92
N VAL A 83 3.73 2.77 -14.90
CA VAL A 83 4.83 2.07 -14.20
C VAL A 83 4.34 0.76 -13.57
N VAL A 84 3.22 0.78 -12.85
CA VAL A 84 2.58 -0.42 -12.28
C VAL A 84 2.23 -1.44 -13.36
N ASN A 85 1.63 -1.00 -14.47
CA ASN A 85 1.33 -1.90 -15.61
C ASN A 85 2.59 -2.45 -16.31
N PHE A 86 3.75 -1.80 -16.16
CA PHE A 86 5.03 -2.21 -16.74
C PHE A 86 5.87 -3.10 -15.81
N ILE A 87 5.69 -3.02 -14.48
CA ILE A 87 6.30 -3.93 -13.49
C ILE A 87 5.20 -4.75 -12.78
N PRO A 88 4.68 -5.83 -13.41
CA PRO A 88 3.54 -6.56 -12.88
C PRO A 88 3.86 -7.50 -11.68
N GLU A 89 3.36 -7.22 -10.48
CA GLU A 89 3.65 -7.87 -9.17
C GLU A 89 3.13 -9.34 -8.93
N PRO A 90 3.80 -10.17 -8.09
CA PRO A 90 3.49 -11.61 -7.85
C PRO A 90 2.53 -11.95 -6.67
N SER A 91 1.83 -13.12 -6.67
CA SER A 91 0.84 -13.51 -5.62
C SER A 91 0.05 -14.86 -5.80
N MET A 92 -0.85 -15.35 -4.93
CA MET A 92 -1.51 -14.76 -3.76
C MET A 92 -2.69 -13.75 -4.01
N SER A 93 -3.60 -14.06 -4.94
CA SER A 93 -5.06 -13.77 -4.78
C SER A 93 -5.76 -15.12 -4.57
N PRO A 94 -6.85 -15.22 -3.78
CA PRO A 94 -7.84 -14.16 -3.57
C PRO A 94 -8.31 -13.90 -2.12
N SER A 95 -8.40 -12.62 -1.77
CA SER A 95 -9.52 -12.01 -1.04
C SER A 95 -9.65 -10.57 -1.52
N SER A 96 -10.89 -10.10 -1.64
CA SER A 96 -11.38 -8.76 -2.06
C SER A 96 -10.35 -7.61 -2.20
N ASP A 97 -10.38 -6.99 -3.39
CA ASP A 97 -10.07 -5.56 -3.64
C ASP A 97 -8.67 -5.01 -3.33
N ALA A 98 -7.66 -5.90 -3.33
CA ALA A 98 -6.32 -5.53 -3.75
C ALA A 98 -5.94 -6.32 -5.01
N LYS A 99 -5.83 -5.66 -6.17
CA LYS A 99 -4.81 -6.01 -7.17
C LYS A 99 -3.49 -5.44 -6.61
N GLU A 100 -2.39 -6.19 -6.54
CA GLU A 100 -1.80 -6.80 -7.72
C GLU A 100 -1.12 -8.17 -7.51
N LYS A 101 -1.16 -9.05 -8.55
CA LYS A 101 -1.21 -10.52 -8.33
C LYS A 101 -0.71 -11.42 -9.49
N LYS A 102 0.01 -12.56 -9.27
CA LYS A 102 0.56 -13.47 -10.36
C LYS A 102 1.18 -14.91 -10.15
N LYS A 103 1.66 -15.41 -8.98
CA LYS A 103 2.31 -16.77 -8.73
C LYS A 103 2.45 -17.13 -7.20
N SER A 104 2.39 -18.37 -6.68
CA SER A 104 2.50 -19.73 -7.27
C SER A 104 1.83 -20.89 -6.46
N GLY A 105 1.23 -21.88 -7.15
CA GLY A 105 0.87 -23.27 -6.71
C GLY A 105 -0.31 -23.49 -5.73
N ASP A 106 -0.87 -24.69 -5.52
CA ASP A 106 -1.36 -25.72 -6.48
C ASP A 106 -2.51 -26.57 -5.82
N HIS A 107 -3.28 -27.32 -6.63
CA HIS A 107 -4.27 -28.40 -6.34
C HIS A 107 -4.92 -28.56 -4.94
N GLY A 108 -6.27 -28.61 -4.92
CA GLY A 108 -7.03 -29.32 -3.86
C GLY A 108 -8.51 -28.96 -3.66
N GLY A 109 -8.91 -27.70 -3.83
CA GLY A 109 -10.12 -27.16 -3.16
C GLY A 109 -11.52 -27.38 -3.78
N LYS A 110 -11.73 -28.27 -4.76
CA LYS A 110 -12.95 -28.24 -5.61
C LYS A 110 -14.27 -28.51 -4.87
N ASP A 111 -14.29 -29.39 -3.87
CA ASP A 111 -15.57 -29.88 -3.29
C ASP A 111 -16.12 -29.04 -2.13
N MET A 112 -15.25 -28.38 -1.35
CA MET A 112 -15.70 -27.49 -0.26
C MET A 112 -16.46 -26.25 -0.77
N ILE A 113 -16.11 -25.75 -1.96
CA ILE A 113 -16.65 -24.51 -2.55
C ILE A 113 -18.18 -24.55 -2.74
N LYS A 114 -18.75 -25.73 -3.02
CA LYS A 114 -20.21 -25.89 -3.19
C LYS A 114 -20.98 -25.76 -1.87
N LYS A 115 -20.41 -26.21 -0.75
CA LYS A 115 -21.07 -26.20 0.56
C LYS A 115 -21.14 -24.79 1.14
N HIS A 116 -20.04 -24.03 1.05
CA HIS A 116 -19.94 -22.67 1.60
C HIS A 116 -20.86 -21.67 0.87
N ARG A 117 -21.08 -21.82 -0.44
CA ARG A 117 -21.97 -20.91 -1.20
C ARG A 117 -23.44 -20.94 -0.79
N ARG A 118 -23.97 -22.05 -0.24
CA ARG A 118 -25.31 -22.04 0.37
C ARG A 118 -25.34 -21.27 1.69
N GLN A 119 -24.28 -21.36 2.48
CA GLN A 119 -24.23 -20.76 3.82
C GLN A 119 -24.19 -19.22 3.77
N VAL A 120 -23.45 -18.64 2.82
CA VAL A 120 -23.46 -17.18 2.60
C VAL A 120 -24.77 -16.67 2.01
N LEU A 121 -25.47 -17.46 1.17
CA LEU A 121 -26.81 -17.11 0.67
C LEU A 121 -27.84 -17.03 1.80
N PHE A 122 -27.85 -17.98 2.74
CA PHE A 122 -28.72 -17.90 3.91
C PHE A 122 -28.36 -16.74 4.84
N SER A 123 -27.07 -16.45 5.04
CA SER A 123 -26.65 -15.26 5.83
C SER A 123 -27.11 -13.95 5.20
N GLY A 124 -27.03 -13.81 3.87
CA GLY A 124 -27.48 -12.62 3.15
C GLY A 124 -28.99 -12.37 3.25
N ILE A 125 -29.81 -13.43 3.35
CA ILE A 125 -31.26 -13.30 3.58
C ILE A 125 -31.53 -12.91 5.04
N ILE A 126 -30.81 -13.47 6.00
CA ILE A 126 -31.00 -13.19 7.44
C ILE A 126 -30.56 -11.76 7.82
N THR A 127 -29.63 -11.15 7.08
CA THR A 127 -29.22 -9.74 7.27
C THR A 127 -30.10 -8.75 6.49
N ALA A 128 -31.11 -9.21 5.76
CA ALA A 128 -32.02 -8.40 4.95
C ALA A 128 -33.46 -8.34 5.52
N ILE A 129 -33.65 -8.78 6.76
CA ILE A 129 -34.90 -8.73 7.55
C ILE A 129 -34.61 -7.94 8.83
#